data_AF-E8N2W5-F1
#
_entry.id   AF-E8N2W5-F1
#
_cell.length_a   1.000
_cell.length_b   1.000
_cell.length_c   1.000
_cell.angle_alpha   90.00
_cell.angle_beta   90.00
_cell.angle_gamma   90.00
#
_symmetry.space_group_name_H-M   'P 1'
#
loop_
_entity.id
_entity.type
_entity.pdbx_description
1 polymer ?
#
loop_
_entity_poly.entity_id
_entity_poly.type
_entity_poly.pdbx_seq_one_letter_code
_entity_poly.pdbx_strand_id
1 'polypeptide(L)'
;MLRKLLPLLAVMALLLGACQPQTAGGKVPISGTPMAGCEVSSVLPTPNPTLQALIPAPGKDDHILGKDTALVTIIEYSDYQCPYCAMLAPVLRQLVEKYPDDVRVVFRYFPLTSHPNSWVAAQAAEAAGKQGKFVEMHELIFAQQDQLANYTPENALDYFVTLAEQLKLNVDQFKQDYASEEVKARIQKNLDEAMNTGLPGTPFLFLNGLPYQDRMDLETLSSLVELFKLQARQYTSCPPMIIDTAKQYTATMETEKGKIVIQLYADKAPLAVNSFVFLAREGFFNGVTFHRVLPGFVAQAGDPSGSGYGGPGYVFKNENTDAKFDRKGLVAMANSGADTNGSQFFITYDAQESLNGNYTIFGEVIEGMDVVESLTPRDPASDQTLQPGTKILKVTISEK
;
A
#
# COMPACT_ATOMS: atom_id res chain seq x y z
N MET A 1 11.54 13.29 -74.70
CA MET A 1 12.22 11.99 -74.52
C MET A 1 11.42 11.16 -73.53
N LEU A 2 10.96 10.00 -74.01
CA LEU A 2 10.39 8.85 -73.31
C LEU A 2 10.76 8.68 -71.82
N ARG A 3 9.76 8.43 -70.94
CA ARG A 3 9.47 7.07 -70.42
C ARG A 3 8.26 7.05 -69.47
N LYS A 4 7.41 6.03 -69.70
CA LYS A 4 6.29 5.54 -68.87
C LYS A 4 6.76 5.11 -67.47
N LEU A 5 5.86 5.15 -66.48
CA LEU A 5 5.58 4.03 -65.56
C LEU A 5 4.34 4.31 -64.68
N LEU A 6 3.43 3.33 -64.66
CA LEU A 6 2.27 3.20 -63.78
C LEU A 6 2.70 2.42 -62.49
N PRO A 7 1.83 2.17 -61.50
CA PRO A 7 1.93 2.61 -60.12
C PRO A 7 2.50 1.55 -59.15
N LEU A 8 3.03 1.98 -58.01
CA LEU A 8 3.33 1.08 -56.89
C LEU A 8 2.33 1.34 -55.75
N LEU A 9 1.37 0.43 -55.59
CA LEU A 9 0.51 0.31 -54.43
C LEU A 9 1.40 -0.17 -53.27
N ALA A 10 1.71 0.69 -52.30
CA ALA A 10 2.34 0.29 -51.05
C ALA A 10 1.23 -0.08 -50.05
N VAL A 11 1.05 -1.39 -49.84
CA VAL A 11 0.25 -1.94 -48.74
C VAL A 11 1.00 -1.64 -47.45
N MET A 12 0.52 -0.65 -46.71
CA MET A 12 1.01 -0.33 -45.36
C MET A 12 0.41 -1.35 -44.39
N ALA A 13 1.14 -2.43 -44.13
CA ALA A 13 0.82 -3.36 -43.06
C ALA A 13 1.02 -2.64 -41.71
N LEU A 14 -0.07 -2.23 -41.07
CA LEU A 14 -0.06 -1.88 -39.66
C LEU A 14 0.30 -3.14 -38.86
N LEU A 15 1.55 -3.20 -38.41
CA LEU A 15 1.95 -4.08 -37.32
C LEU A 15 1.26 -3.57 -36.05
N LEU A 16 0.12 -4.19 -35.72
CA LEU A 16 -0.44 -4.17 -34.37
C LEU A 16 0.59 -4.81 -33.44
N GLY A 17 1.46 -3.99 -32.86
CA GLY A 17 2.25 -4.37 -31.72
C GLY A 17 1.30 -4.64 -30.56
N ALA A 18 1.02 -5.93 -30.31
CA ALA A 18 0.33 -6.35 -29.11
C ALA A 18 1.13 -5.85 -27.91
N CYS A 19 0.56 -4.90 -27.16
CA CYS A 19 1.07 -4.50 -25.86
C CYS A 19 0.95 -5.71 -24.93
N GLN A 20 2.03 -6.46 -24.79
CA GLN A 20 2.15 -7.44 -23.71
C GLN A 20 2.11 -6.69 -22.37
N PRO A 21 1.41 -7.21 -21.35
CA PRO A 21 1.49 -6.65 -20.01
C PRO A 21 2.95 -6.66 -19.55
N GLN A 22 3.45 -5.50 -19.14
CA GLN A 22 4.76 -5.38 -18.53
C GLN A 22 4.76 -6.27 -17.28
N THR A 23 5.53 -7.35 -17.34
CA THR A 23 5.91 -8.12 -16.16
C THR A 23 6.52 -7.15 -15.15
N ALA A 24 6.07 -7.23 -13.89
CA ALA A 24 6.69 -6.53 -12.76
C ALA A 24 8.22 -6.55 -12.94
N GLY A 25 8.82 -5.37 -13.08
CA GLY A 25 10.24 -5.21 -13.36
C GLY A 25 11.06 -5.75 -12.20
N GLY A 26 11.30 -7.06 -12.19
CA GLY A 26 12.24 -7.69 -11.29
C GLY A 26 13.60 -7.05 -11.51
N LYS A 27 14.20 -6.56 -10.43
CA LYS A 27 15.60 -6.14 -10.46
C LYS A 27 16.46 -7.30 -11.03
N VAL A 28 17.50 -6.94 -11.77
CA VAL A 28 18.43 -7.87 -12.42
C VAL A 28 18.82 -8.99 -11.44
N PRO A 29 18.82 -10.27 -11.87
CA PRO A 29 19.27 -11.37 -11.03
C PRO A 29 20.64 -11.06 -10.44
N ILE A 30 20.70 -11.04 -9.11
CA ILE A 30 21.95 -10.81 -8.37
C ILE A 30 22.89 -11.98 -8.68
N SER A 31 24.06 -11.69 -9.26
CA SER A 31 25.12 -12.68 -9.49
C SER A 31 26.08 -12.70 -8.32
N GLY A 32 26.33 -13.88 -7.75
CA GLY A 32 27.27 -14.08 -6.63
C GLY A 32 26.76 -15.08 -5.61
N THR A 33 27.62 -15.51 -4.70
CA THR A 33 27.22 -16.38 -3.58
C THR A 33 26.34 -15.60 -2.61
N PRO A 34 25.09 -16.05 -2.33
CA PRO A 34 24.21 -15.39 -1.40
C PRO A 34 24.84 -15.24 -0.01
N MET A 35 24.56 -14.12 0.65
CA MET A 35 24.97 -13.86 2.02
C MET A 35 24.44 -14.95 2.97
N ALA A 36 25.33 -15.63 3.69
CA ALA A 36 24.95 -16.70 4.62
C ALA A 36 24.19 -16.14 5.83
N GLY A 37 23.11 -16.81 6.25
CA GLY A 37 22.22 -16.32 7.34
C GLY A 37 21.24 -15.24 6.90
N CYS A 38 20.99 -15.13 5.59
CA CYS A 38 19.94 -14.33 4.99
C CYS A 38 18.86 -15.23 4.36
N GLU A 39 17.61 -14.80 4.46
CA GLU A 39 16.45 -15.48 3.90
C GLU A 39 15.52 -14.49 3.20
N VAL A 40 14.92 -14.90 2.09
CA VAL A 40 13.90 -14.09 1.39
C VAL A 40 12.66 -14.02 2.27
N SER A 41 12.12 -12.82 2.45
CA SER A 41 10.97 -12.58 3.32
C SER A 41 10.08 -11.50 2.72
N SER A 42 8.78 -11.78 2.65
CA SER A 42 7.76 -10.84 2.23
C SER A 42 7.04 -10.29 3.44
N VAL A 43 6.86 -8.96 3.46
CA VAL A 43 6.02 -8.27 4.44
C VAL A 43 4.54 -8.51 4.15
N LEU A 44 4.19 -8.59 2.85
CA LEU A 44 2.82 -8.83 2.43
C LEU A 44 2.53 -10.33 2.41
N PRO A 45 1.36 -10.76 2.93
CA PRO A 45 0.94 -12.14 2.86
C PRO A 45 0.80 -12.61 1.40
N THR A 46 1.20 -13.85 1.15
CA THR A 46 0.99 -14.49 -0.15
C THR A 46 -0.49 -14.89 -0.27
N PRO A 47 -1.20 -14.50 -1.34
CA PRO A 47 -2.55 -14.98 -1.60
C PRO A 47 -2.61 -16.51 -1.59
N ASN A 48 -3.54 -17.07 -0.81
CA ASN A 48 -3.85 -18.49 -0.89
C ASN A 48 -4.67 -18.71 -2.17
N PRO A 49 -4.17 -19.45 -3.18
CA PRO A 49 -4.86 -19.58 -4.47
C PRO A 49 -6.26 -20.18 -4.35
N THR A 50 -6.47 -21.08 -3.39
CA THR A 50 -7.78 -21.70 -3.15
C THR A 50 -8.78 -20.68 -2.61
N LEU A 51 -8.37 -19.87 -1.63
CA LEU A 51 -9.25 -18.80 -1.09
C LEU A 51 -9.46 -17.70 -2.12
N GLN A 52 -8.42 -17.35 -2.88
CA GLN A 52 -8.51 -16.33 -3.91
C GLN A 52 -9.48 -16.74 -5.03
N ALA A 53 -9.53 -18.03 -5.39
CA ALA A 53 -10.47 -18.55 -6.37
C ALA A 53 -11.94 -18.49 -5.91
N LEU A 54 -12.21 -18.40 -4.61
CA LEU A 54 -13.57 -18.22 -4.08
C LEU A 54 -14.06 -16.78 -4.20
N ILE A 55 -13.15 -15.80 -4.34
CA ILE A 55 -13.49 -14.39 -4.43
C ILE A 55 -13.62 -14.03 -5.91
N PRO A 56 -14.82 -13.74 -6.43
CA PRO A 56 -14.97 -13.42 -7.85
C PRO A 56 -14.16 -12.17 -8.17
N ALA A 57 -13.31 -12.24 -9.20
CA ALA A 57 -12.58 -11.09 -9.69
C ALA A 57 -13.55 -9.97 -10.12
N PRO A 58 -13.12 -8.69 -10.10
CA PRO A 58 -13.96 -7.60 -10.59
C PRO A 58 -14.41 -7.83 -12.04
N GLY A 59 -15.71 -7.68 -12.28
CA GLY A 59 -16.33 -7.87 -13.59
C GLY A 59 -16.80 -6.54 -14.19
N LYS A 60 -17.17 -6.59 -15.48
CA LYS A 60 -17.69 -5.42 -16.23
C LYS A 60 -18.99 -4.82 -15.65
N ASP A 61 -19.71 -5.61 -14.85
CA ASP A 61 -20.97 -5.20 -14.23
C ASP A 61 -20.76 -4.69 -12.79
N ASP A 62 -19.51 -4.69 -12.30
CA ASP A 62 -19.17 -4.10 -11.00
C ASP A 62 -19.08 -2.58 -11.08
N HIS A 63 -19.47 -1.92 -9.99
CA HIS A 63 -19.27 -0.49 -9.84
C HIS A 63 -17.88 -0.22 -9.30
N ILE A 64 -17.07 0.45 -10.11
CA ILE A 64 -15.64 0.66 -9.85
C ILE A 64 -15.34 2.14 -9.72
N LEU A 65 -14.69 2.52 -8.62
CA LEU A 65 -14.07 3.82 -8.42
C LEU A 65 -12.56 3.67 -8.59
N GLY A 66 -11.96 4.41 -9.53
CA GLY A 66 -10.52 4.33 -9.83
C GLY A 66 -10.22 3.61 -11.15
N LYS A 67 -8.94 3.40 -11.45
CA LYS A 67 -8.49 2.83 -12.74
C LYS A 67 -8.51 1.31 -12.73
N ASP A 68 -8.85 0.70 -13.86
CA ASP A 68 -8.80 -0.76 -14.04
C ASP A 68 -7.39 -1.36 -13.88
N THR A 69 -6.35 -0.54 -14.09
CA THR A 69 -4.94 -0.93 -13.98
C THR A 69 -4.34 -0.67 -12.60
N ALA A 70 -5.16 -0.28 -11.62
CA ALA A 70 -4.68 0.03 -10.28
C ALA A 70 -3.95 -1.15 -9.64
N LEU A 71 -2.84 -0.85 -8.95
CA LEU A 71 -2.00 -1.81 -8.25
C LEU A 71 -2.75 -2.54 -7.12
N VAL A 72 -3.64 -1.82 -6.45
CA VAL A 72 -4.43 -2.29 -5.32
C VAL A 72 -5.91 -2.29 -5.71
N THR A 73 -6.51 -3.47 -5.68
CA THR A 73 -7.95 -3.67 -5.83
C THR A 73 -8.55 -3.92 -4.46
N ILE A 74 -9.44 -3.04 -4.02
CA ILE A 74 -10.27 -3.22 -2.83
C ILE A 74 -11.65 -3.67 -3.31
N ILE A 75 -12.10 -4.85 -2.91
CA ILE A 75 -13.51 -5.26 -3.08
C ILE A 75 -14.20 -5.06 -1.74
N GLU A 76 -15.19 -4.18 -1.70
CA GLU A 76 -16.04 -3.97 -0.54
C GLU A 76 -17.38 -4.67 -0.74
N TYR A 77 -17.73 -5.56 0.19
CA TYR A 77 -19.10 -6.01 0.37
C TYR A 77 -19.77 -5.13 1.43
N SER A 78 -20.84 -4.45 1.03
CA SER A 78 -21.40 -3.32 1.76
C SER A 78 -22.92 -3.37 1.83
N ASP A 79 -23.46 -2.66 2.82
CA ASP A 79 -24.90 -2.54 3.11
C ASP A 79 -25.24 -1.07 3.37
N TYR A 80 -26.22 -0.53 2.65
CA TYR A 80 -26.57 0.89 2.71
C TYR A 80 -27.25 1.34 4.01
N GLN A 81 -27.68 0.42 4.87
CA GLN A 81 -28.16 0.69 6.23
C GLN A 81 -27.14 0.32 7.32
N CYS A 82 -25.98 -0.23 6.96
CA CYS A 82 -24.94 -0.50 7.93
C CYS A 82 -24.19 0.79 8.31
N PRO A 83 -24.16 1.17 9.60
CA PRO A 83 -23.48 2.40 10.03
C PRO A 83 -21.96 2.33 9.81
N TYR A 84 -21.35 1.14 9.93
CA TYR A 84 -19.92 0.95 9.65
C TYR A 84 -19.59 1.10 8.17
N CYS A 85 -20.51 0.71 7.27
CA CYS A 85 -20.36 0.95 5.83
C CYS A 85 -20.41 2.45 5.51
N ALA A 86 -21.35 3.18 6.14
CA ALA A 86 -21.43 4.64 5.98
C ALA A 86 -20.16 5.37 6.45
N MET A 87 -19.54 4.90 7.53
CA MET A 87 -18.25 5.43 8.00
C MET A 87 -17.08 5.10 7.06
N LEU A 88 -17.12 3.95 6.39
CA LEU A 88 -16.05 3.48 5.51
C LEU A 88 -16.08 4.14 4.12
N ALA A 89 -17.27 4.40 3.56
CA ALA A 89 -17.44 5.00 2.24
C ALA A 89 -16.56 6.26 2.00
N PRO A 90 -16.55 7.29 2.89
CA PRO A 90 -15.68 8.45 2.69
C PRO A 90 -14.18 8.13 2.82
N VAL A 91 -13.80 7.11 3.58
CA VAL A 91 -12.40 6.66 3.70
C VAL A 91 -11.91 6.06 2.39
N LEU A 92 -12.70 5.16 1.78
CA LEU A 92 -12.36 4.52 0.50
C LEU A 92 -12.28 5.55 -0.64
N ARG A 93 -13.20 6.52 -0.67
CA ARG A 93 -13.13 7.64 -1.61
C ARG A 93 -11.84 8.46 -1.44
N GLN A 94 -11.52 8.87 -0.21
CA GLN A 94 -10.29 9.61 0.07
C GLN A 94 -9.03 8.80 -0.29
N LEU A 95 -9.08 7.48 -0.12
CA LEU A 95 -7.97 6.62 -0.51
C LEU A 95 -7.76 6.61 -2.03
N VAL A 96 -8.83 6.49 -2.84
CA VAL A 96 -8.73 6.60 -4.30
C VAL A 96 -8.26 7.99 -4.72
N GLU A 97 -8.76 9.06 -4.09
CA GLU A 97 -8.32 10.44 -4.37
C GLU A 97 -6.83 10.65 -4.06
N LYS A 98 -6.33 10.05 -2.98
CA LYS A 98 -4.92 10.09 -2.59
C LYS A 98 -4.03 9.25 -3.50
N TYR A 99 -4.57 8.17 -4.07
CA TYR A 99 -3.85 7.18 -4.88
C TYR A 99 -4.56 6.92 -6.22
N PRO A 100 -4.74 7.93 -7.09
CA PRO A 100 -5.61 7.85 -8.26
C PRO A 100 -5.12 6.86 -9.33
N ASP A 101 -3.83 6.52 -9.30
CA ASP A 101 -3.20 5.56 -10.21
C ASP A 101 -3.04 4.16 -9.59
N ASP A 102 -3.02 4.08 -8.26
CA ASP A 102 -2.61 2.86 -7.55
C ASP A 102 -3.79 2.13 -6.89
N VAL A 103 -4.94 2.79 -6.67
CA VAL A 103 -6.07 2.20 -5.96
C VAL A 103 -7.33 2.21 -6.83
N ARG A 104 -8.03 1.08 -6.84
CA ARG A 104 -9.43 0.99 -7.26
C ARG A 104 -10.27 0.32 -6.18
N VAL A 105 -11.51 0.78 -6.05
CA VAL A 105 -12.51 0.24 -5.14
C VAL A 105 -13.65 -0.33 -5.97
N VAL A 106 -14.03 -1.56 -5.67
CA VAL A 106 -15.09 -2.33 -6.31
C VAL A 106 -16.18 -2.52 -5.29
N PHE A 107 -17.35 -1.94 -5.55
CA PHE A 107 -18.49 -2.05 -4.64
C PHE A 107 -19.35 -3.28 -5.00
N ARG A 108 -19.70 -4.08 -4.00
CA ARG A 108 -20.63 -5.20 -4.11
C ARG A 108 -21.67 -5.18 -3.00
N TYR A 109 -22.89 -5.55 -3.37
CA TYR A 109 -24.01 -5.56 -2.44
C TYR A 109 -23.94 -6.75 -1.48
N PHE A 110 -24.19 -6.49 -0.20
CA PHE A 110 -24.43 -7.51 0.82
C PHE A 110 -25.59 -7.04 1.72
N PRO A 111 -26.84 -7.07 1.22
CA PRO A 111 -27.95 -6.57 1.99
C PRO A 111 -28.27 -7.48 3.18
N LEU A 112 -28.10 -6.97 4.40
CA LEU A 112 -28.35 -7.69 5.65
C LEU A 112 -29.85 -7.81 5.91
N THR A 113 -30.29 -9.01 6.30
CA THR A 113 -31.70 -9.27 6.63
C THR A 113 -32.17 -8.56 7.90
N SER A 114 -31.24 -8.15 8.77
CA SER A 114 -31.50 -7.32 9.95
C SER A 114 -31.78 -5.86 9.61
N HIS A 115 -31.51 -5.43 8.37
CA HIS A 115 -31.67 -4.06 7.90
C HIS A 115 -32.84 -3.97 6.93
N PRO A 116 -34.01 -3.44 7.35
CA PRO A 116 -35.25 -3.57 6.58
C PRO A 116 -35.18 -2.94 5.18
N ASN A 117 -34.55 -1.78 5.05
CA ASN A 117 -34.39 -1.03 3.80
C ASN A 117 -33.12 -1.38 3.00
N SER A 118 -32.32 -2.36 3.42
CA SER A 118 -31.04 -2.65 2.78
C SER A 118 -31.19 -3.08 1.31
N TRP A 119 -32.16 -3.96 1.05
CA TRP A 119 -32.48 -4.41 -0.31
C TRP A 119 -32.97 -3.28 -1.22
N VAL A 120 -33.91 -2.47 -0.74
CA VAL A 120 -34.48 -1.36 -1.51
C VAL A 120 -33.46 -0.24 -1.75
N ALA A 121 -32.55 0.00 -0.81
CA ALA A 121 -31.43 0.92 -1.03
C ALA A 121 -30.45 0.41 -2.09
N ALA A 122 -30.13 -0.88 -2.08
CA ALA A 122 -29.33 -1.50 -3.14
C ALA A 122 -30.01 -1.37 -4.52
N GLN A 123 -31.32 -1.58 -4.60
CA GLN A 123 -32.10 -1.39 -5.84
C GLN A 123 -32.03 0.05 -6.35
N ALA A 124 -32.11 1.04 -5.45
CA ALA A 124 -32.01 2.45 -5.82
C ALA A 124 -30.62 2.81 -6.37
N ALA A 125 -29.55 2.35 -5.73
CA ALA A 125 -28.19 2.58 -6.22
C ALA A 125 -27.96 1.94 -7.59
N GLU A 126 -28.38 0.69 -7.77
CA GLU A 126 -28.23 -0.03 -9.04
C GLU A 126 -29.05 0.63 -10.16
N ALA A 127 -30.29 1.04 -9.89
CA ALA A 127 -31.14 1.74 -10.84
C ALA A 127 -30.54 3.07 -11.29
N ALA A 128 -29.93 3.84 -10.38
CA ALA A 128 -29.17 5.03 -10.74
C ALA A 128 -27.93 4.70 -11.57
N GLY A 129 -27.26 3.57 -11.29
CA GLY A 129 -26.15 3.05 -12.07
C GLY A 129 -26.47 2.79 -13.54
N LYS A 130 -27.69 2.32 -13.85
CA LYS A 130 -28.16 2.14 -15.24
C LYS A 130 -28.27 3.45 -16.02
N GLN A 131 -28.29 4.60 -15.32
CA GLN A 131 -28.24 5.94 -15.90
C GLN A 131 -26.87 6.62 -15.73
N GLY A 132 -25.84 5.87 -15.33
CA GLY A 132 -24.48 6.37 -15.15
C GLY A 132 -24.27 7.22 -13.90
N LYS A 133 -25.16 7.08 -12.89
CA LYS A 133 -25.13 7.84 -11.63
C LYS A 133 -25.01 6.98 -10.38
N PHE A 134 -24.34 5.84 -10.50
CA PHE A 134 -24.13 4.94 -9.37
C PHE A 134 -23.38 5.64 -8.24
N VAL A 135 -22.21 6.24 -8.53
CA VAL A 135 -21.32 6.82 -7.51
C VAL A 135 -22.03 7.95 -6.76
N GLU A 136 -22.73 8.83 -7.47
CA GLU A 136 -23.44 9.95 -6.84
C GLU A 136 -24.62 9.46 -5.99
N MET A 137 -25.36 8.43 -6.44
CA MET A 137 -26.43 7.84 -5.63
C MET A 137 -25.87 7.11 -4.40
N HIS A 138 -24.80 6.34 -4.56
CA HIS A 138 -24.09 5.65 -3.49
C HIS A 138 -23.66 6.63 -2.38
N GLU A 139 -23.02 7.74 -2.76
CA GLU A 139 -22.60 8.78 -1.82
C GLU A 139 -23.79 9.45 -1.13
N LEU A 140 -24.86 9.79 -1.86
CA LEU A 140 -26.05 10.41 -1.28
C LEU A 140 -26.76 9.49 -0.29
N ILE A 141 -26.91 8.20 -0.60
CA ILE A 141 -27.57 7.23 0.29
C ILE A 141 -26.79 7.13 1.61
N PHE A 142 -25.45 7.02 1.56
CA PHE A 142 -24.64 6.96 2.78
C PHE A 142 -24.62 8.28 3.54
N ALA A 143 -24.51 9.42 2.85
CA ALA A 143 -24.53 10.74 3.48
C ALA A 143 -25.87 11.05 4.17
N GLN A 144 -26.96 10.43 3.72
CA GLN A 144 -28.31 10.60 4.25
C GLN A 144 -28.86 9.31 4.88
N GLN A 145 -27.98 8.40 5.33
CA GLN A 145 -28.38 7.09 5.88
C GLN A 145 -29.38 7.21 7.04
N ASP A 146 -29.23 8.22 7.90
CA ASP A 146 -30.16 8.49 9.00
C ASP A 146 -31.57 8.84 8.51
N GLN A 147 -31.70 9.46 7.34
CA GLN A 147 -33.00 9.77 6.75
C GLN A 147 -33.68 8.51 6.23
N LEU A 148 -32.93 7.59 5.62
CA LEU A 148 -33.45 6.30 5.16
C LEU A 148 -34.06 5.48 6.30
N ALA A 149 -33.56 5.61 7.52
CA ALA A 149 -34.10 4.92 8.69
C ALA A 149 -35.54 5.33 9.06
N ASN A 150 -36.03 6.47 8.55
CA ASN A 150 -37.40 6.94 8.77
C ASN A 150 -38.43 6.32 7.82
N TYR A 151 -37.98 5.50 6.85
CA TYR A 151 -38.82 4.86 5.85
C TYR A 151 -38.96 3.36 6.14
N THR A 152 -40.03 2.76 5.62
CA THR A 152 -40.22 1.32 5.53
C THR A 152 -39.94 0.84 4.10
N PRO A 153 -39.71 -0.46 3.86
CA PRO A 153 -39.44 -0.95 2.51
C PRO A 153 -40.54 -0.63 1.51
N GLU A 154 -41.79 -0.53 1.98
CA GLU A 154 -42.97 -0.24 1.16
C GLU A 154 -43.02 1.21 0.69
N ASN A 155 -42.45 2.16 1.44
CA ASN A 155 -42.50 3.59 1.12
C ASN A 155 -41.12 4.22 0.82
N ALA A 156 -40.03 3.47 0.98
CA ALA A 156 -38.67 3.96 0.73
C ALA A 156 -38.46 4.41 -0.72
N LEU A 157 -39.27 3.96 -1.68
CA LEU A 157 -39.20 4.44 -3.06
C LEU A 157 -39.40 5.97 -3.16
N ASP A 158 -40.27 6.57 -2.34
CA ASP A 158 -40.51 8.02 -2.38
C ASP A 158 -39.25 8.81 -1.97
N TYR A 159 -38.53 8.28 -0.98
CA TYR A 159 -37.22 8.80 -0.58
C TYR A 159 -36.20 8.71 -1.74
N PHE A 160 -36.08 7.54 -2.37
CA PHE A 160 -35.11 7.34 -3.45
C PHE A 160 -35.46 8.14 -4.72
N VAL A 161 -36.75 8.38 -4.99
CA VAL A 161 -37.19 9.27 -6.06
C VAL A 161 -36.74 10.70 -5.80
N THR A 162 -36.82 11.17 -4.56
CA THR A 162 -36.31 12.50 -4.17
C THR A 162 -34.80 12.62 -4.45
N LEU A 163 -34.02 11.59 -4.12
CA LEU A 163 -32.59 11.55 -4.44
C LEU A 163 -32.35 11.52 -5.96
N ALA A 164 -33.13 10.72 -6.70
CA ALA A 164 -33.04 10.63 -8.16
C ALA A 164 -33.31 11.99 -8.84
N GLU A 165 -34.29 12.76 -8.34
CA GLU A 165 -34.57 14.13 -8.80
C GLU A 165 -33.39 15.08 -8.54
N GLN A 166 -32.77 15.01 -7.36
CA GLN A 166 -31.56 15.79 -7.02
C GLN A 166 -30.41 15.49 -7.99
N LEU A 167 -30.26 14.22 -8.37
CA LEU A 167 -29.27 13.75 -9.34
C LEU A 167 -29.65 14.02 -10.80
N LYS A 168 -30.84 14.60 -11.05
CA LYS A 168 -31.39 14.90 -12.38
C LYS A 168 -31.54 13.65 -13.25
N LEU A 169 -31.89 12.52 -12.63
CA LEU A 169 -32.20 11.28 -13.33
C LEU A 169 -33.55 11.37 -14.05
N ASN A 170 -33.73 10.53 -15.07
CA ASN A 170 -35.07 10.24 -15.58
C ASN A 170 -35.80 9.41 -14.53
N VAL A 171 -36.75 10.04 -13.83
CA VAL A 171 -37.48 9.45 -12.70
C VAL A 171 -38.36 8.28 -13.14
N ASP A 172 -38.99 8.34 -14.31
CA ASP A 172 -39.84 7.24 -14.80
C ASP A 172 -38.99 6.01 -15.12
N GLN A 173 -37.86 6.22 -15.80
CA GLN A 173 -36.89 5.15 -16.05
C GLN A 173 -36.31 4.59 -14.75
N PHE A 174 -35.96 5.46 -13.79
CA PHE A 174 -35.46 5.06 -12.48
C PHE A 174 -36.44 4.16 -11.74
N LYS A 175 -37.73 4.52 -11.69
CA LYS A 175 -38.78 3.70 -11.05
C LYS A 175 -38.93 2.33 -11.73
N GLN A 176 -38.85 2.29 -13.06
CA GLN A 176 -38.91 1.04 -13.82
C GLN A 176 -37.70 0.14 -13.51
N ASP A 177 -36.49 0.70 -13.56
CA ASP A 177 -35.26 -0.04 -13.27
C ASP A 177 -35.20 -0.51 -11.82
N TYR A 178 -35.58 0.34 -10.86
CA TYR A 178 -35.67 0.00 -9.44
C TYR A 178 -36.51 -1.26 -9.20
N ALA A 179 -37.63 -1.41 -9.91
CA ALA A 179 -38.52 -2.56 -9.78
C ALA A 179 -38.09 -3.77 -10.63
N SER A 180 -37.09 -3.62 -11.50
CA SER A 180 -36.74 -4.61 -12.52
C SER A 180 -36.11 -5.87 -11.93
N GLU A 181 -36.38 -7.01 -12.56
CA GLU A 181 -35.74 -8.29 -12.21
C GLU A 181 -34.23 -8.28 -12.50
N GLU A 182 -33.78 -7.50 -13.48
CA GLU A 182 -32.36 -7.33 -13.78
C GLU A 182 -31.59 -6.73 -12.60
N VAL A 183 -32.11 -5.65 -12.01
CA VAL A 183 -31.53 -5.00 -10.83
C VAL A 183 -31.53 -5.95 -9.63
N LYS A 184 -32.65 -6.63 -9.36
CA LYS A 184 -32.74 -7.60 -8.26
C LYS A 184 -31.76 -8.76 -8.44
N ALA A 185 -31.66 -9.31 -9.65
CA ALA A 185 -30.74 -10.40 -9.97
C ALA A 185 -29.28 -9.99 -9.80
N ARG A 186 -28.92 -8.73 -10.13
CA ARG A 186 -27.58 -8.21 -9.90
C ARG A 186 -27.21 -8.17 -8.42
N ILE A 187 -28.12 -7.67 -7.57
CA ILE A 187 -27.93 -7.61 -6.12
C ILE A 187 -27.84 -9.03 -5.52
N GLN A 188 -28.78 -9.91 -5.92
CA GLN A 188 -28.79 -11.30 -5.48
C GLN A 188 -27.50 -12.04 -5.86
N LYS A 189 -26.98 -11.81 -7.07
CA LYS A 189 -25.71 -12.40 -7.51
C LYS A 189 -24.55 -12.02 -6.59
N ASN A 190 -24.42 -10.74 -6.22
CA ASN A 190 -23.37 -10.33 -5.28
C ASN A 190 -23.55 -10.97 -3.91
N LEU A 191 -24.79 -11.05 -3.41
CA LEU A 191 -25.09 -11.71 -2.13
C LEU A 191 -24.73 -13.20 -2.17
N ASP A 192 -25.11 -13.93 -3.21
CA ASP A 192 -24.79 -15.35 -3.38
C ASP A 192 -23.28 -15.59 -3.45
N GLU A 193 -22.57 -14.77 -4.24
CA GLU A 193 -21.10 -14.77 -4.32
C GLU A 193 -20.47 -14.57 -2.94
N ALA A 194 -20.98 -13.61 -2.17
CA ALA A 194 -20.48 -13.33 -0.83
C ALA A 194 -20.75 -14.47 0.16
N MET A 195 -21.96 -15.01 0.18
CA MET A 195 -22.34 -16.12 1.05
C MET A 195 -21.50 -17.37 0.78
N ASN A 196 -21.15 -17.63 -0.49
CA ASN A 196 -20.26 -18.74 -0.86
C ASN A 196 -18.82 -18.59 -0.34
N THR A 197 -18.39 -17.37 0.01
CA THR A 197 -17.08 -17.14 0.65
C THR A 197 -17.12 -17.25 2.18
N GLY A 198 -18.32 -17.34 2.78
CA GLY A 198 -18.50 -17.37 4.23
C GLY A 198 -18.27 -16.03 4.92
N LEU A 199 -18.59 -14.90 4.25
CA LEU A 199 -18.41 -13.57 4.85
C LEU A 199 -19.18 -13.42 6.17
N PRO A 200 -18.57 -12.82 7.19
CA PRO A 200 -19.18 -12.66 8.51
C PRO A 200 -20.18 -11.50 8.61
N GLY A 201 -20.19 -10.56 7.65
CA GLY A 201 -21.04 -9.37 7.70
C GLY A 201 -20.48 -8.20 6.89
N THR A 202 -20.93 -6.98 7.19
CA THR A 202 -20.54 -5.74 6.48
C THR A 202 -20.02 -4.65 7.43
N PRO A 203 -19.12 -3.76 6.96
CA PRO A 203 -18.39 -3.87 5.69
C PRO A 203 -17.38 -5.02 5.76
N PHE A 204 -17.12 -5.65 4.62
CA PHE A 204 -16.04 -6.61 4.50
C PHE A 204 -15.18 -6.28 3.29
N LEU A 205 -13.87 -6.25 3.49
CA LEU A 205 -12.90 -5.88 2.47
C LEU A 205 -12.08 -7.09 2.03
N PHE A 206 -11.86 -7.18 0.72
CA PHE A 206 -10.78 -7.94 0.14
C PHE A 206 -9.76 -6.99 -0.49
N LEU A 207 -8.48 -7.15 -0.14
CA LEU A 207 -7.36 -6.43 -0.72
C LEU A 207 -6.58 -7.37 -1.63
N ASN A 208 -6.59 -7.12 -2.95
CA ASN A 208 -5.93 -7.97 -3.95
C ASN A 208 -6.27 -9.48 -3.81
N GLY A 209 -7.52 -9.77 -3.43
CA GLY A 209 -8.02 -11.14 -3.25
C GLY A 209 -7.68 -11.76 -1.89
N LEU A 210 -7.22 -10.98 -0.92
CA LEU A 210 -7.01 -11.40 0.45
C LEU A 210 -8.05 -10.78 1.39
N PRO A 211 -8.68 -11.55 2.29
CA PRO A 211 -9.57 -10.98 3.28
C PRO A 211 -8.81 -10.02 4.19
N TYR A 212 -9.40 -8.85 4.43
CA TYR A 212 -8.83 -7.82 5.28
C TYR A 212 -9.62 -7.71 6.59
N GLN A 213 -8.91 -7.79 7.71
CA GLN A 213 -9.50 -7.84 9.05
C GLN A 213 -8.91 -6.81 10.03
N ASP A 214 -8.01 -5.95 9.55
CA ASP A 214 -7.42 -4.90 10.38
C ASP A 214 -8.26 -3.62 10.28
N ARG A 215 -7.80 -2.53 10.91
CA ARG A 215 -8.46 -1.23 10.93
C ARG A 215 -8.68 -0.70 9.51
N MET A 216 -9.89 -0.22 9.24
CA MET A 216 -10.28 0.31 7.92
C MET A 216 -10.25 1.84 7.89
N ASP A 217 -9.31 2.46 8.60
CA ASP A 217 -9.09 3.91 8.52
C ASP A 217 -8.10 4.27 7.40
N LEU A 218 -8.10 5.55 7.02
CA LEU A 218 -7.31 6.05 5.90
C LEU A 218 -5.81 5.82 6.08
N GLU A 219 -5.29 5.91 7.30
CA GLU A 219 -3.86 5.76 7.58
C GLU A 219 -3.42 4.31 7.39
N THR A 220 -4.16 3.37 7.97
CA THR A 220 -3.87 1.94 7.89
C THR A 220 -3.96 1.46 6.44
N LEU A 221 -5.03 1.85 5.72
CA LEU A 221 -5.18 1.50 4.32
C LEU A 221 -4.12 2.16 3.43
N SER A 222 -3.77 3.43 3.69
CA SER A 222 -2.66 4.09 2.98
C SER A 222 -1.35 3.34 3.16
N SER A 223 -1.05 2.88 4.38
CA SER A 223 0.17 2.13 4.68
C SER A 223 0.25 0.82 3.89
N LEU A 224 -0.88 0.13 3.72
CA LEU A 224 -0.95 -1.07 2.88
C LEU A 224 -0.69 -0.76 1.40
N VAL A 225 -1.26 0.34 0.89
CA VAL A 225 -1.00 0.77 -0.49
C VAL A 225 0.49 1.03 -0.70
N GLU A 226 1.15 1.74 0.23
CA GLU A 226 2.60 1.96 0.15
C GLU A 226 3.41 0.66 0.23
N LEU A 227 2.97 -0.33 1.01
CA LEU A 227 3.59 -1.65 1.05
C LEU A 227 3.44 -2.42 -0.27
N PHE A 228 2.28 -2.33 -0.94
CA PHE A 228 2.11 -2.91 -2.28
C PHE A 228 3.02 -2.21 -3.29
N LYS A 229 3.13 -0.88 -3.24
CA LYS A 229 4.03 -0.11 -4.11
C LYS A 229 5.50 -0.46 -3.88
N LEU A 230 5.86 -0.77 -2.62
CA LEU A 230 7.22 -1.19 -2.26
C LEU A 230 7.63 -2.51 -2.92
N GLN A 231 6.71 -3.42 -3.27
CA GLN A 231 7.06 -4.70 -3.90
C GLN A 231 7.94 -4.53 -5.15
N ALA A 232 7.73 -3.47 -5.94
CA ALA A 232 8.55 -3.16 -7.11
C ALA A 232 10.02 -2.81 -6.77
N ARG A 233 10.32 -2.45 -5.52
CA ARG A 233 11.68 -2.15 -5.03
C ARG A 233 12.32 -3.32 -4.29
N GLN A 234 11.55 -4.34 -3.95
CA GLN A 234 12.02 -5.49 -3.18
C GLN A 234 12.84 -6.46 -4.03
N TYR A 235 13.76 -7.13 -3.36
CA TYR A 235 14.61 -8.17 -3.92
C TYR A 235 13.97 -9.52 -3.65
N THR A 236 14.04 -10.42 -4.63
CA THR A 236 13.53 -11.79 -4.54
C THR A 236 14.62 -12.80 -4.18
N SER A 237 15.81 -12.32 -3.82
CA SER A 237 16.96 -13.12 -3.42
C SER A 237 17.83 -12.31 -2.46
N CYS A 238 18.51 -12.99 -1.56
CA CYS A 238 19.52 -12.36 -0.71
C CYS A 238 20.66 -11.77 -1.54
N PRO A 239 21.21 -10.61 -1.13
CA PRO A 239 22.35 -10.01 -1.80
C PRO A 239 23.60 -10.89 -1.62
N PRO A 240 24.61 -10.75 -2.49
CA PRO A 240 25.87 -11.44 -2.30
C PRO A 240 26.70 -10.71 -1.24
N MET A 241 27.75 -11.35 -0.73
CA MET A 241 28.79 -10.63 0.01
C MET A 241 29.66 -9.82 -0.97
N ILE A 242 29.58 -8.49 -0.90
CA ILE A 242 30.26 -7.54 -1.79
C ILE A 242 31.31 -6.69 -1.09
N ILE A 243 31.36 -6.73 0.24
CA ILE A 243 32.34 -5.98 1.04
C ILE A 243 33.56 -6.85 1.34
N ASP A 244 34.72 -6.19 1.43
CA ASP A 244 35.92 -6.70 2.09
C ASP A 244 35.91 -6.23 3.56
N THR A 245 35.84 -7.16 4.52
CA THR A 245 35.74 -6.84 5.95
C THR A 245 37.02 -6.26 6.55
N ALA A 246 38.15 -6.33 5.84
CA ALA A 246 39.40 -5.72 6.26
C ALA A 246 39.50 -4.22 5.90
N LYS A 247 38.58 -3.70 5.08
CA LYS A 247 38.56 -2.30 4.63
C LYS A 247 37.68 -1.42 5.48
N GLN A 248 37.91 -0.11 5.36
CA GLN A 248 37.07 0.90 6.00
C GLN A 248 36.01 1.41 5.04
N TYR A 249 34.77 1.48 5.52
CA TYR A 249 33.65 2.04 4.75
C TYR A 249 33.05 3.23 5.47
N THR A 250 32.71 4.27 4.71
CA THR A 250 31.91 5.38 5.19
C THR A 250 30.69 5.57 4.29
N ALA A 251 29.55 5.89 4.90
CA ALA A 251 28.33 6.25 4.19
C ALA A 251 28.03 7.73 4.40
N THR A 252 27.98 8.50 3.31
CA THR A 252 27.49 9.87 3.32
C THR A 252 26.01 9.86 2.94
N MET A 253 25.15 10.16 3.91
CA MET A 253 23.71 10.27 3.74
C MET A 253 23.33 11.74 3.57
N GLU A 254 22.87 12.09 2.37
CA GLU A 254 22.32 13.40 2.06
C GLU A 254 20.83 13.40 2.42
N THR A 255 20.40 14.37 3.22
CA THR A 255 18.99 14.55 3.61
C THR A 255 18.51 15.96 3.25
N GLU A 256 17.21 16.22 3.35
CA GLU A 256 16.65 17.57 3.19
C GLU A 256 17.17 18.58 4.23
N LYS A 257 17.79 18.10 5.33
CA LYS A 257 18.30 18.93 6.43
C LYS A 257 19.82 19.09 6.42
N GLY A 258 20.54 18.33 5.61
CA GLY A 258 22.00 18.34 5.58
C GLY A 258 22.61 16.95 5.39
N LYS A 259 23.92 16.86 5.59
CA LYS A 259 24.69 15.62 5.43
C LYS A 259 24.95 14.96 6.78
N ILE A 260 24.83 13.64 6.81
CA ILE A 260 25.22 12.77 7.92
C ILE A 260 26.28 11.81 7.38
N VAL A 261 27.46 11.76 8.01
CA VAL A 261 28.54 10.84 7.63
C VAL A 261 28.66 9.75 8.69
N ILE A 262 28.56 8.50 8.26
CA ILE A 262 28.56 7.33 9.12
C ILE A 262 29.80 6.50 8.83
N GLN A 263 30.60 6.19 9.85
CA GLN A 263 31.61 5.13 9.79
C GLN A 263 30.93 3.78 9.96
N LEU A 264 31.17 2.84 9.05
CA LEU A 264 30.60 1.49 9.10
C LEU A 264 31.61 0.49 9.69
N TYR A 265 31.12 -0.44 10.51
CA TYR A 265 31.93 -1.42 11.23
C TYR A 265 31.96 -2.77 10.50
N ALA A 266 32.59 -2.80 9.33
CA ALA A 266 32.61 -3.97 8.43
C ALA A 266 33.21 -5.24 9.05
N ASP A 267 34.14 -5.11 10.00
CA ASP A 267 34.76 -6.22 10.72
C ASP A 267 33.90 -6.73 11.89
N LYS A 268 33.00 -5.89 12.43
CA LYS A 268 32.13 -6.23 13.58
C LYS A 268 30.77 -6.75 13.17
N ALA A 269 30.17 -6.14 12.14
CA ALA A 269 28.83 -6.44 11.66
C ALA A 269 28.82 -6.62 10.11
N PRO A 270 29.57 -7.60 9.59
CA PRO A 270 29.72 -7.79 8.14
C PRO A 270 28.40 -7.97 7.39
N LEU A 271 27.39 -8.66 7.94
CA LEU A 271 26.10 -8.86 7.25
C LEU A 271 25.31 -7.55 7.17
N ALA A 272 25.22 -6.82 8.28
CA ALA A 272 24.53 -5.54 8.34
C ALA A 272 25.19 -4.49 7.43
N VAL A 273 26.52 -4.38 7.49
CA VAL A 273 27.28 -3.47 6.61
C VAL A 273 27.14 -3.88 5.15
N ASN A 274 27.22 -5.17 4.84
CA ASN A 274 27.07 -5.66 3.47
C ASN A 274 25.69 -5.31 2.89
N SER A 275 24.62 -5.62 3.64
CA SER A 275 23.25 -5.31 3.24
C SER A 275 23.07 -3.79 3.04
N PHE A 276 23.54 -2.97 3.99
CA PHE A 276 23.42 -1.52 3.90
C PHE A 276 24.19 -0.95 2.70
N VAL A 277 25.43 -1.38 2.47
CA VAL A 277 26.26 -0.94 1.33
C VAL A 277 25.64 -1.34 0.00
N PHE A 278 25.15 -2.59 -0.11
CA PHE A 278 24.45 -3.07 -1.30
C PHE A 278 23.22 -2.21 -1.61
N LEU A 279 22.33 -2.05 -0.62
CA LEU A 279 21.11 -1.26 -0.77
C LEU A 279 21.38 0.22 -1.09
N ALA A 280 22.41 0.81 -0.48
CA ALA A 280 22.83 2.19 -0.76
C ALA A 280 23.33 2.36 -2.20
N ARG A 281 24.18 1.44 -2.68
CA ARG A 281 24.69 1.46 -4.07
C ARG A 281 23.57 1.30 -5.10
N GLU A 282 22.54 0.54 -4.76
CA GLU A 282 21.34 0.34 -5.58
C GLU A 282 20.32 1.49 -5.48
N GLY A 283 20.60 2.53 -4.70
CA GLY A 283 19.70 3.66 -4.50
C GLY A 283 18.43 3.30 -3.70
N PHE A 284 18.42 2.18 -2.97
CA PHE A 284 17.27 1.72 -2.19
C PHE A 284 16.84 2.73 -1.12
N PHE A 285 17.75 3.59 -0.64
CA PHE A 285 17.44 4.63 0.35
C PHE A 285 17.03 5.98 -0.26
N ASN A 286 17.05 6.12 -1.58
CA ASN A 286 16.68 7.38 -2.23
C ASN A 286 15.19 7.68 -2.03
N GLY A 287 14.89 8.89 -1.57
CA GLY A 287 13.54 9.35 -1.24
C GLY A 287 12.94 8.76 0.03
N VAL A 288 13.67 7.91 0.76
CA VAL A 288 13.16 7.23 1.96
C VAL A 288 13.06 8.21 3.12
N THR A 289 11.91 8.23 3.79
CA THR A 289 11.68 9.11 4.95
C THR A 289 12.25 8.50 6.23
N PHE A 290 12.73 9.36 7.13
CA PHE A 290 12.74 9.04 8.55
C PHE A 290 11.27 8.99 9.01
N HIS A 291 10.72 7.79 9.15
CA HIS A 291 9.31 7.57 9.45
C HIS A 291 9.02 7.63 10.95
N ARG A 292 10.04 7.46 11.79
CA ARG A 292 9.94 7.58 13.25
C ARG A 292 11.15 8.35 13.79
N VAL A 293 10.91 9.49 14.41
CA VAL A 293 11.93 10.37 14.98
C VAL A 293 11.46 10.79 16.36
N LEU A 294 12.05 10.19 17.39
CA LEU A 294 11.75 10.47 18.79
C LEU A 294 12.96 11.16 19.42
N PRO A 295 12.94 12.50 19.55
CA PRO A 295 14.04 13.25 20.15
C PRO A 295 14.42 12.69 21.54
N GLY A 296 15.71 12.53 21.78
CA GLY A 296 16.24 11.91 23.01
C GLY A 296 16.24 10.38 23.00
N PHE A 297 15.63 9.74 22.01
CA PHE A 297 15.63 8.29 21.85
C PHE A 297 16.34 7.87 20.54
N VAL A 298 15.61 7.79 19.42
CA VAL A 298 16.16 7.35 18.13
C VAL A 298 15.52 8.05 16.93
N ALA A 299 16.28 8.18 15.84
CA ALA A 299 15.77 8.51 14.50
C ALA A 299 15.87 7.27 13.60
N GLN A 300 14.72 6.77 13.14
CA GLN A 300 14.60 5.52 12.38
C GLN A 300 14.15 5.78 10.93
N ALA A 301 14.84 5.10 10.00
CA ALA A 301 14.62 5.16 8.57
C ALA A 301 14.89 3.79 7.91
N GLY A 302 14.94 3.76 6.58
CA GLY A 302 15.26 2.57 5.81
C GLY A 302 14.06 1.75 5.35
N ASP A 303 12.84 2.25 5.57
CA ASP A 303 11.62 1.71 5.00
C ASP A 303 11.09 2.62 3.87
N PRO A 304 11.17 2.21 2.59
CA PRO A 304 10.64 2.98 1.49
C PRO A 304 9.12 3.20 1.45
N SER A 305 8.31 2.36 2.09
CA SER A 305 6.87 2.64 2.23
C SER A 305 6.63 3.74 3.27
N GLY A 306 7.59 3.97 4.17
CA GLY A 306 7.46 4.88 5.29
C GLY A 306 6.46 4.43 6.36
N SER A 307 5.96 3.20 6.30
CA SER A 307 4.98 2.66 7.25
C SER A 307 5.63 2.06 8.50
N GLY A 308 6.93 1.79 8.47
CA GLY A 308 7.66 1.07 9.51
C GLY A 308 7.57 -0.45 9.39
N TYR A 309 6.77 -0.95 8.45
CA TYR A 309 6.58 -2.39 8.22
C TYR A 309 7.35 -2.90 7.00
N GLY A 310 7.83 -2.01 6.12
CA GLY A 310 8.50 -2.40 4.89
C GLY A 310 9.94 -2.85 5.08
N GLY A 311 10.50 -3.42 4.01
CA GLY A 311 11.85 -3.97 4.00
C GLY A 311 12.31 -4.31 2.57
N PRO A 312 13.53 -4.84 2.41
CA PRO A 312 14.14 -5.03 1.10
C PRO A 312 13.68 -6.33 0.41
N GLY A 313 12.76 -7.10 0.98
CA GLY A 313 12.36 -8.42 0.45
C GLY A 313 13.19 -9.60 0.97
N TYR A 314 14.10 -9.34 1.91
CA TYR A 314 14.86 -10.34 2.64
C TYR A 314 15.11 -9.89 4.07
N VAL A 315 15.43 -10.85 4.93
CA VAL A 315 15.87 -10.63 6.31
C VAL A 315 17.18 -11.37 6.56
N PHE A 316 17.94 -10.96 7.58
CA PHE A 316 19.16 -11.63 7.99
C PHE A 316 19.37 -11.60 9.51
N LYS A 317 20.14 -12.58 9.98
CA LYS A 317 20.43 -12.78 11.40
C LYS A 317 21.08 -11.59 12.08
N ASN A 318 20.90 -11.47 13.38
CA ASN A 318 21.62 -10.52 14.21
C ASN A 318 23.09 -10.92 14.30
N GLU A 319 23.94 -9.90 14.36
CA GLU A 319 25.35 -10.01 14.66
C GLU A 319 25.58 -9.42 16.04
N ASN A 320 26.15 -10.23 16.94
CA ASN A 320 26.50 -9.79 18.27
C ASN A 320 27.84 -9.06 18.20
N THR A 321 27.83 -7.79 18.58
CA THR A 321 29.02 -6.95 18.66
C THR A 321 29.33 -6.67 20.13
N ASP A 322 30.59 -6.54 20.51
CA ASP A 322 30.97 -6.06 21.85
C ASP A 322 30.53 -4.61 22.13
N ALA A 323 30.05 -3.90 21.10
CA ALA A 323 29.55 -2.54 21.19
C ALA A 323 28.26 -2.46 22.03
N LYS A 324 28.13 -1.36 22.77
CA LYS A 324 26.96 -1.04 23.58
C LYS A 324 26.39 0.29 23.15
N PHE A 325 25.10 0.47 23.38
CA PHE A 325 24.40 1.74 23.20
C PHE A 325 24.74 2.72 24.33
N ASP A 326 26.01 3.11 24.43
CA ASP A 326 26.58 3.90 25.54
C ASP A 326 26.74 5.39 25.22
N ARG A 327 26.39 5.83 24.01
CA ARG A 327 26.50 7.21 23.54
C ARG A 327 25.55 7.51 22.38
N LYS A 328 25.45 8.79 22.03
CA LYS A 328 24.73 9.26 20.84
C LYS A 328 25.45 8.93 19.55
N GLY A 329 24.70 8.86 18.45
CA GLY A 329 25.21 8.69 17.10
C GLY A 329 25.49 7.24 16.69
N LEU A 330 25.16 6.25 17.52
CA LEU A 330 25.29 4.85 17.14
C LEU A 330 24.21 4.48 16.13
N VAL A 331 24.61 3.76 15.08
CA VAL A 331 23.73 3.32 14.00
C VAL A 331 23.55 1.81 14.09
N ALA A 332 22.31 1.38 14.21
CA ALA A 332 21.96 -0.03 14.39
C ALA A 332 20.77 -0.45 13.53
N MET A 333 20.70 -1.74 13.23
CA MET A 333 19.57 -2.31 12.50
C MET A 333 18.29 -2.21 13.34
N ALA A 334 17.19 -1.77 12.73
CA ALA A 334 15.86 -1.95 13.30
C ALA A 334 15.32 -3.32 12.84
N ASN A 335 14.76 -4.09 13.77
CA ASN A 335 14.23 -5.43 13.54
C ASN A 335 12.90 -5.61 14.30
N SER A 336 12.10 -6.59 13.86
CA SER A 336 10.79 -6.93 14.45
C SER A 336 10.90 -8.11 15.44
N GLY A 337 12.10 -8.34 15.97
CA GLY A 337 12.49 -9.53 16.71
C GLY A 337 13.89 -9.98 16.29
N ALA A 338 14.48 -10.87 17.09
CA ALA A 338 15.80 -11.41 16.79
C ALA A 338 15.84 -12.01 15.38
N ASP A 339 16.95 -11.78 14.69
CA ASP A 339 17.27 -12.33 13.38
C ASP A 339 16.37 -11.84 12.21
N THR A 340 15.70 -10.70 12.39
CA THR A 340 14.83 -10.09 11.36
C THR A 340 15.37 -8.77 10.80
N ASN A 341 16.69 -8.60 10.75
CA ASN A 341 17.28 -7.38 10.20
C ASN A 341 17.00 -7.30 8.69
N GLY A 342 16.61 -6.13 8.19
CA GLY A 342 16.32 -5.91 6.78
C GLY A 342 17.05 -4.68 6.25
N SER A 343 16.28 -3.65 5.90
CA SER A 343 16.80 -2.36 5.42
C SER A 343 16.64 -1.25 6.43
N GLN A 344 15.81 -1.45 7.46
CA GLN A 344 15.53 -0.42 8.44
C GLN A 344 16.68 -0.29 9.43
N PHE A 345 17.00 0.94 9.81
CA PHE A 345 18.04 1.27 10.77
C PHE A 345 17.61 2.45 11.63
N PHE A 346 18.26 2.64 12.76
CA PHE A 346 18.08 3.80 13.60
C PHE A 346 19.41 4.40 14.05
N ILE A 347 19.38 5.71 14.36
CA ILE A 347 20.48 6.49 14.92
C ILE A 347 20.09 6.92 16.34
N THR A 348 20.95 6.68 17.33
CA THR A 348 20.67 7.09 18.72
C THR A 348 20.89 8.58 18.94
N TYR A 349 20.01 9.21 19.73
CA TYR A 349 20.16 10.60 20.19
C TYR A 349 21.00 10.71 21.46
N ASP A 350 21.07 9.65 22.25
CA ASP A 350 21.82 9.54 23.51
C ASP A 350 22.18 8.07 23.79
N ALA A 351 22.80 7.77 24.94
CA ALA A 351 22.95 6.40 25.42
C ALA A 351 21.57 5.72 25.58
N GLN A 352 21.45 4.48 25.09
CA GLN A 352 20.22 3.69 25.08
C GLN A 352 20.47 2.26 25.58
N GLU A 353 20.94 2.13 26.82
CA GLU A 353 21.37 0.85 27.38
C GLU A 353 20.29 -0.25 27.34
N SER A 354 19.02 0.13 27.37
CA SER A 354 17.87 -0.78 27.25
C SER A 354 17.80 -1.52 25.91
N LEU A 355 18.49 -1.04 24.86
CA LEU A 355 18.55 -1.65 23.55
C LEU A 355 19.67 -2.71 23.43
N ASN A 356 20.57 -2.78 24.40
CA ASN A 356 21.71 -3.71 24.37
C ASN A 356 21.26 -5.18 24.25
N GLY A 357 21.96 -5.94 23.41
CA GLY A 357 21.70 -7.37 23.19
C GLY A 357 20.60 -7.70 22.18
N ASN A 358 19.81 -6.71 21.74
CA ASN A 358 18.66 -6.93 20.84
C ASN A 358 18.90 -6.46 19.39
N TYR A 359 19.88 -5.59 19.18
CA TYR A 359 20.11 -4.94 17.88
C TYR A 359 21.58 -4.98 17.49
N THR A 360 21.84 -5.13 16.19
CA THR A 360 23.20 -5.09 15.63
C THR A 360 23.62 -3.65 15.39
N ILE A 361 24.58 -3.17 16.18
CA ILE A 361 25.27 -1.90 15.93
C ILE A 361 26.25 -2.10 14.77
N PHE A 362 26.06 -1.40 13.67
CA PHE A 362 26.86 -1.56 12.46
C PHE A 362 27.59 -0.30 12.00
N GLY A 363 27.42 0.81 12.73
CA GLY A 363 28.18 2.04 12.48
C GLY A 363 27.96 3.13 13.51
N GLU A 364 28.58 4.27 13.25
CA GLU A 364 28.51 5.47 14.09
C GLU A 364 28.59 6.73 13.23
N VAL A 365 27.77 7.72 13.57
CA VAL A 365 27.83 9.05 12.97
C VAL A 365 29.11 9.75 13.40
N ILE A 366 29.98 10.05 12.44
CA ILE A 366 31.24 10.77 12.65
C ILE A 366 31.13 12.26 12.29
N GLU A 367 30.17 12.64 11.45
CA GLU A 367 29.85 14.03 11.12
C GLU A 367 28.33 14.21 10.91
N GLY A 368 27.78 15.37 11.27
CA GLY A 368 26.37 15.70 11.03
C GLY A 368 25.40 15.27 12.14
N MET A 369 25.85 15.13 13.40
CA MET A 369 24.94 14.87 14.52
C MET A 369 23.96 16.02 14.77
N ASP A 370 24.34 17.27 14.49
CA ASP A 370 23.45 18.43 14.49
C ASP A 370 22.34 18.29 13.43
N VAL A 371 22.65 17.68 12.28
CA VAL A 371 21.64 17.35 11.26
C VAL A 371 20.69 16.30 11.76
N VAL A 372 21.19 15.22 12.39
CA VAL A 372 20.35 14.20 13.06
C VAL A 372 19.42 14.85 14.08
N GLU A 373 19.95 15.77 14.90
CA GLU A 373 19.19 16.49 15.93
C GLU A 373 18.12 17.44 15.36
N SER A 374 18.23 17.80 14.07
CA SER A 374 17.29 18.69 13.36
C SER A 374 16.21 17.95 12.54
N LEU A 375 16.24 16.62 12.51
CA LEU A 375 15.25 15.82 11.78
C LEU A 375 13.84 16.07 12.33
N THR A 376 12.85 16.13 11.42
CA THR A 376 11.45 16.40 11.81
C THR A 376 10.94 15.36 12.81
N PRO A 377 10.57 15.74 14.05
CA PRO A 377 10.01 14.82 15.04
C PRO A 377 8.74 14.16 14.51
N ARG A 378 8.62 12.85 14.76
CA ARG A 378 7.52 12.04 14.24
C ARG A 378 7.33 10.78 15.08
N ASP A 379 6.16 10.63 15.69
CA ASP A 379 5.79 9.44 16.44
C ASP A 379 4.59 8.73 15.79
N PRO A 380 4.82 7.65 15.03
CA PRO A 380 3.74 6.86 14.42
C PRO A 380 2.74 6.26 15.42
N ALA A 381 3.09 6.19 16.72
CA ALA A 381 2.19 5.70 17.75
C ALA A 381 1.31 6.80 18.36
N SER A 382 1.50 8.05 17.97
CA SER A 382 0.72 9.18 18.50
C SER A 382 -0.57 9.40 17.70
N ASP A 383 -1.64 9.82 18.38
CA ASP A 383 -2.93 10.18 17.74
C ASP A 383 -2.87 11.53 16.98
N GLN A 384 -1.68 12.13 16.85
CA GLN A 384 -1.51 13.42 16.17
C GLN A 384 -1.30 13.22 14.67
N THR A 385 -1.79 14.15 13.87
CA THR A 385 -1.49 14.19 12.44
C THR A 385 0.03 14.31 12.23
N LEU A 386 0.62 13.27 11.64
CA LEU A 386 2.06 13.21 11.42
C LEU A 386 2.48 14.22 10.36
N GLN A 387 3.44 15.08 10.72
CA GLN A 387 4.12 15.93 9.76
C GLN A 387 4.90 15.06 8.75
N PRO A 388 5.09 15.53 7.50
CA PRO A 388 5.99 14.88 6.58
C PRO A 388 7.38 14.70 7.21
N GLY A 389 7.88 13.46 7.19
CA GLY A 389 9.20 13.16 7.72
C GLY A 389 10.30 13.69 6.80
N THR A 390 11.48 13.94 7.37
CA THR A 390 12.66 14.32 6.59
C THR A 390 13.08 13.16 5.68
N LYS A 391 13.31 13.44 4.40
CA LYS A 391 13.74 12.43 3.42
C LYS A 391 15.26 12.33 3.30
N ILE A 392 15.71 11.10 3.10
CA ILE A 392 17.02 10.77 2.56
C ILE A 392 16.96 11.02 1.04
N LEU A 393 17.82 11.92 0.56
CA LEU A 393 17.93 12.23 -0.86
C LEU A 393 18.81 11.19 -1.56
N LYS A 394 19.94 10.83 -0.95
CA LYS A 394 20.92 9.89 -1.48
C LYS A 394 21.83 9.33 -0.39
N VAL A 395 22.30 8.10 -0.56
CA VAL A 395 23.41 7.54 0.24
C VAL A 395 24.57 7.19 -0.69
N THR A 396 25.78 7.68 -0.39
CA THR A 396 27.00 7.38 -1.15
C THR A 396 27.99 6.63 -0.26
N ILE A 397 28.55 5.52 -0.76
CA ILE A 397 29.51 4.69 -0.03
C ILE A 397 30.93 5.00 -0.52
N SER A 398 31.85 5.30 0.41
CA SER A 398 33.29 5.36 0.16
C SER A 398 33.97 4.16 0.82
N GLU A 399 34.90 3.55 0.10
CA GLU A 399 35.71 2.41 0.51
C GLU A 399 37.18 2.85 0.51
N LYS A 400 37.92 2.54 1.58
CA LYS A 400 39.34 2.91 1.75
C LYS A 400 40.17 1.71 2.20
#